data_AF-A0A972UD58-F1
#
_entry.id   AF-A0A972UD58-F1
#
_cell.length_a   1.000
_cell.length_b   1.000
_cell.length_c   1.000
_cell.angle_alpha   90.00
_cell.angle_beta   90.00
_cell.angle_gamma   90.00
#
_symmetry.space_group_name_H-M   'P 1'
#
loop_
_entity.id
_entity.type
_entity.pdbx_description
1 polymer ?
#
loop_
_entity_poly.entity_id
_entity_poly.type
_entity_poly.pdbx_seq_one_letter_code
_entity_poly.pdbx_strand_id
1 'polypeptide(L)'
;MQLQGTARYIQSSNELEVVRPGEVHSRRIRCINLDPNEVNVFGVQIEGDEIWVLAGPTNNQRPDRKYVYRFSSLTGGSRYGL
;
A
#
# COMPACT_ATOMS: atom_id res chain seq x y z
N MET A 1 21.74 4.33 -9.57
CA MET A 1 20.91 3.57 -8.62
C MET A 1 19.52 4.17 -8.68
N GLN A 2 18.52 3.44 -9.21
CA GLN A 2 17.13 3.90 -9.13
C GLN A 2 16.73 3.87 -7.65
N LEU A 3 16.32 5.01 -7.10
CA LEU A 3 15.75 5.07 -5.76
C LEU A 3 14.47 4.23 -5.79
N GLN A 4 14.48 3.07 -5.14
CA GLN A 4 13.24 2.32 -4.93
C GLN A 4 12.33 3.17 -4.06
N GLY A 5 11.04 3.22 -4.41
CA GLY A 5 10.04 3.89 -3.58
C GLY A 5 9.94 3.22 -2.21
N THR A 6 9.28 3.86 -1.27
CA THR A 6 9.00 3.27 0.04
C THR A 6 7.49 3.10 0.21
N ALA A 7 7.09 2.07 0.96
CA ALA A 7 5.70 1.82 1.30
C ALA A 7 5.64 1.21 2.69
N ARG A 8 4.71 1.70 3.50
CA ARG A 8 4.46 1.25 4.86
C ARG A 8 2.98 1.17 5.10
N TYR A 9 2.51 0.04 5.61
CA TYR A 9 1.13 -0.11 6.04
C TYR A 9 0.91 0.53 7.42
N ILE A 10 -0.17 1.30 7.54
CA ILE A 10 -0.64 1.96 8.76
C ILE A 10 -1.96 1.31 9.15
N GLN A 11 -1.90 0.41 10.14
CA GLN A 11 -3.06 -0.37 10.57
C GLN A 11 -4.17 0.51 11.17
N SER A 12 -3.82 1.57 11.90
CA SER A 12 -4.80 2.43 12.59
C SER A 12 -5.72 3.20 11.64
N SER A 13 -5.28 3.48 10.42
CA SER A 13 -6.09 4.17 9.40
C SER A 13 -6.43 3.31 8.19
N ASN A 14 -5.99 2.04 8.17
CA ASN A 14 -6.10 1.14 7.02
C ASN A 14 -5.58 1.78 5.72
N GLU A 15 -4.37 2.36 5.79
CA GLU A 15 -3.74 3.09 4.71
C GLU A 15 -2.31 2.61 4.47
N LEU A 16 -1.82 2.78 3.25
CA LEU A 16 -0.39 2.73 2.92
C LEU A 16 0.15 4.14 2.85
N GLU A 17 1.15 4.44 3.67
CA GLU A 17 2.03 5.59 3.48
C GLU A 17 3.12 5.20 2.48
N VAL A 18 3.22 5.96 1.39
CA VAL A 18 4.07 5.62 0.26
C VAL A 18 4.85 6.83 -0.24
N VAL A 19 6.11 6.62 -0.65
CA VAL A 19 6.94 7.62 -1.32
C VAL A 19 7.35 7.02 -2.66
N ARG A 20 6.98 7.68 -3.76
CA ARG A 20 7.35 7.21 -5.11
C ARG A 20 8.84 7.37 -5.36
N PRO A 21 9.45 6.53 -6.22
CA PRO A 21 10.79 6.79 -6.76
C PRO A 21 10.93 8.24 -7.23
N GLY A 22 11.86 9.00 -6.64
CA GLY A 22 12.11 10.40 -7.01
C GLY A 22 11.14 11.44 -6.43
N GLU A 23 10.12 11.04 -5.65
CA GLU A 23 9.34 11.98 -4.85
C GLU A 23 9.96 12.16 -3.45
N VAL A 24 9.82 13.36 -2.89
CA VAL A 24 10.27 13.69 -1.52
C VAL A 24 9.12 13.59 -0.51
N HIS A 25 7.88 13.69 -0.99
CA HIS A 25 6.69 13.74 -0.13
C HIS A 25 6.03 12.37 -0.06
N SER A 26 5.60 11.98 1.14
CA SER A 26 4.76 10.81 1.30
C SER A 26 3.31 11.10 0.87
N ARG A 27 2.66 10.06 0.37
CA ARG A 27 1.24 10.03 0.00
C ARG A 27 0.55 8.90 0.74
N ARG A 28 -0.78 8.96 0.81
CA ARG A 28 -1.59 7.91 1.42
C ARG A 28 -2.46 7.21 0.39
N ILE A 29 -2.49 5.89 0.41
CA ILE A 29 -3.41 5.05 -0.36
C ILE A 29 -4.33 4.34 0.63
N ARG A 30 -5.65 4.44 0.46
CA ARG A 30 -6.60 3.66 1.27
C ARG A 30 -6.61 2.20 0.84
N CYS A 31 -6.50 1.31 1.82
CA CYS A 31 -6.50 -0.13 1.61
C CYS A 31 -7.91 -0.72 1.60
N ILE A 32 -8.76 -0.30 0.66
CA ILE A 32 -10.19 -0.66 0.64
C ILE A 32 -10.47 -2.18 0.49
N ASN A 33 -9.52 -2.94 -0.04
CA ASN A 33 -9.66 -4.38 -0.24
C ASN A 33 -9.13 -5.19 0.94
N LEU A 34 -8.60 -4.54 1.97
CA LEU A 34 -8.02 -5.15 3.15
C LEU A 34 -8.85 -4.74 4.36
N ASP A 35 -9.40 -5.71 5.08
CA ASP A 35 -10.07 -5.45 6.37
C ASP A 35 -9.07 -5.65 7.53
N PRO A 36 -8.66 -4.57 8.23
CA PRO A 36 -7.69 -4.66 9.33
C PRO A 36 -8.20 -5.46 10.54
N ASN A 37 -9.49 -5.76 10.61
CA ASN A 37 -10.09 -6.55 11.70
C ASN A 37 -10.04 -8.07 11.42
N GLU A 38 -9.99 -8.45 10.14
CA GLU A 38 -10.01 -9.86 9.73
C GLU A 38 -8.63 -10.40 9.36
N VAL A 39 -7.72 -9.51 8.94
CA VAL A 39 -6.39 -9.90 8.50
C VAL A 39 -5.28 -9.23 9.30
N ASN A 40 -4.20 -9.98 9.52
CA ASN A 40 -2.92 -9.48 9.97
C ASN A 40 -2.02 -9.19 8.77
N VAL A 41 -1.30 -8.07 8.81
CA VAL A 41 -0.33 -7.69 7.76
C VAL A 41 1.06 -8.13 8.18
N PHE A 42 1.71 -8.95 7.35
CA PHE A 42 3.04 -9.49 7.59
C PHE A 42 4.14 -8.63 6.99
N GLY A 43 3.83 -7.92 5.91
CA GLY A 43 4.82 -7.07 5.25
C GLY A 43 4.27 -6.37 4.02
N VAL A 44 5.09 -5.45 3.52
CA VAL A 44 4.84 -4.72 2.27
C VAL A 44 6.05 -4.89 1.38
N GLN A 45 5.82 -5.20 0.11
CA GLN A 45 6.85 -5.33 -0.92
C GLN A 45 6.55 -4.36 -2.06
N ILE A 46 7.58 -3.86 -2.73
CA ILE A 46 7.45 -2.98 -3.89
C ILE A 46 8.11 -3.67 -5.08
N GLU A 47 7.35 -3.81 -6.15
CA GLU A 47 7.84 -4.30 -7.45
C GLU A 47 7.44 -3.30 -8.54
N GLY A 48 8.37 -2.39 -8.87
CA GLY A 48 8.13 -1.33 -9.84
C GLY A 48 7.02 -0.38 -9.39
N ASP A 49 5.90 -0.38 -10.12
CA ASP A 49 4.71 0.42 -9.82
C ASP A 49 3.77 -0.26 -8.81
N GLU A 50 3.95 -1.55 -8.55
CA GLU A 50 3.09 -2.33 -7.66
C GLU A 50 3.59 -2.34 -6.23
N ILE A 51 2.65 -2.21 -5.30
CA ILE A 51 2.83 -2.33 -3.86
C ILE A 51 2.02 -3.53 -3.40
N TRP A 52 2.72 -4.54 -2.94
CA TRP A 52 2.13 -5.80 -2.50
C TRP A 52 2.06 -5.83 -0.98
N VAL A 53 0.85 -5.91 -0.43
CA VAL A 53 0.62 -6.10 1.00
C VAL A 53 0.40 -7.58 1.24
N LEU A 54 1.36 -8.21 1.93
CA LEU A 54 1.29 -9.61 2.33
C LEU A 54 0.49 -9.69 3.63
N ALA A 55 -0.63 -10.39 3.58
CA ALA A 55 -1.57 -10.47 4.68
C ALA A 55 -2.11 -11.88 4.82
N GLY A 56 -2.72 -12.17 5.95
CA GLY A 56 -3.45 -13.41 6.16
C GLY A 56 -4.36 -13.33 7.38
N PRO A 57 -5.21 -14.33 7.60
CA PRO A 57 -6.08 -14.40 8.77
C PRO A 57 -5.29 -14.16 10.07
N THR A 58 -5.91 -13.48 11.02
CA THR A 58 -5.29 -13.19 12.34
C THR A 58 -4.89 -14.45 13.11
N ASN A 59 -5.52 -15.60 12.82
CA ASN A 59 -5.21 -16.90 13.40
C ASN A 59 -4.12 -17.68 12.64
N ASN A 60 -3.59 -17.15 11.53
CA ASN A 60 -2.56 -17.80 10.73
C ASN A 60 -1.17 -17.18 11.02
N GLN A 61 -0.13 -18.01 11.05
CA GLN A 61 1.25 -17.55 11.29
C GLN A 61 1.97 -17.10 10.02
N ARG A 62 1.36 -17.31 8.84
CA ARG A 62 1.96 -17.00 7.54
C ARG A 62 0.97 -16.21 6.67
N PRO A 63 1.45 -15.32 5.80
CA PRO A 63 0.60 -14.69 4.80
C PRO A 63 0.10 -15.74 3.81
N ASP A 64 -1.20 -15.76 3.56
CA ASP A 64 -1.88 -16.60 2.56
C ASP A 64 -2.57 -15.74 1.47
N ARG A 65 -2.58 -14.42 1.65
CA ARG A 65 -3.19 -13.45 0.76
C ARG A 65 -2.20 -12.35 0.41
N LYS A 66 -2.42 -11.79 -0.78
CA LYS A 66 -1.65 -10.68 -1.32
C LYS A 66 -2.62 -9.65 -1.87
N TYR A 67 -2.59 -8.45 -1.29
CA TYR A 67 -3.35 -7.31 -1.78
C TYR A 67 -2.44 -6.41 -2.60
N VAL A 68 -2.84 -6.09 -3.83
CA VAL A 68 -2.03 -5.30 -4.76
C VAL A 68 -2.60 -3.88 -4.83
N TYR A 69 -1.74 -2.91 -4.56
CA TYR A 69 -1.95 -1.48 -4.77
C TYR A 69 -0.92 -0.96 -5.76
N ARG A 70 -1.12 0.25 -6.30
CA ARG A 70 -0.19 0.84 -7.26
C ARG A 70 0.11 2.29 -6.94
N PHE A 71 1.35 2.69 -7.18
CA PHE A 71 1.78 4.09 -7.12
C PHE A 71 1.08 4.94 -8.18
N SER A 72 0.79 4.37 -9.35
CA SER A 72 0.02 5.00 -10.42
C SER A 72 -1.45 5.24 -10.05
N SER A 73 -2.08 4.39 -9.21
CA SER A 73 -3.47 4.59 -8.78
C SER A 73 -3.70 5.87 -7.96
N LEU A 74 -2.63 6.53 -7.51
CA LEU A 74 -2.67 7.84 -6.86
C LEU A 74 -2.92 9.03 -7.82
N THR A 75 -2.99 8.83 -9.14
CA THR A 75 -3.28 9.91 -10.12
C THR A 75 -4.78 10.19 -10.31
N GLY A 76 -5.67 9.53 -9.57
CA GLY A 76 -7.12 9.75 -9.63
C GLY A 76 -7.62 10.83 -8.66
N GLY A 77 -7.27 12.09 -8.91
CA GLY A 77 -7.71 13.21 -8.06
C GLY A 77 -7.59 14.61 -8.66
N SER A 78 -7.43 14.75 -9.98
CA SER A 78 -7.74 16.04 -10.63
C SER A 78 -9.24 16.14 -10.88
N ARG A 79 -9.98 16.56 -9.85
CA ARG A 79 -11.20 17.36 -10.04
C ARG A 79 -10.87 18.81 -9.64
N TYR A 80 -10.18 19.49 -10.54
CA TYR A 80 -10.49 20.88 -10.86
C TYR A 80 -10.61 20.94 -12.38
N GLY A 81 -11.71 20.37 -12.87
CA GLY A 81 -12.36 20.93 -14.04
C GLY A 81 -13.17 22.12 -13.55
N LEU A 82 -12.74 23.32 -13.95
CA LEU A 82 -13.51 24.46 -14.46
C LEU A 82 -12.55 25.65 -14.57
#